data_AF-A0A1V1T631-F1
#
_entry.id   AF-A0A1V1T631-F1
#
_cell.length_a   1.000
_cell.length_b   1.000
_cell.length_c   1.000
_cell.angle_alpha   90.00
_cell.angle_beta   90.00
_cell.angle_gamma   90.00
#
_symmetry.space_group_name_H-M   'P 1'
#
loop_
_entity.id
_entity.type
_entity.pdbx_description
1 polymer ?
#
loop_
_entity_poly.entity_id
_entity_poly.type
_entity_poly.pdbx_seq_one_letter_code
_entity_poly.pdbx_strand_id
1 'polypeptide(L)'
;MADANATTKPKKSLVLNAFVEMCSGHQSPGLWRHPEDQSWRFNEISHWVELAKLLEEAKFHGIFVADVLGKIPRSTHTYTCPNIS
;
A
#
# COMPACT_ATOMS: atom_id res chain seq x y z
N MET A 1 -18.96 -38.60 35.05
CA MET A 1 -18.90 -38.30 33.61
C MET A 1 -19.54 -36.94 33.43
N ALA A 2 -18.74 -35.89 33.28
CA ALA A 2 -19.22 -34.53 33.03
C ALA A 2 -18.55 -34.06 31.74
N ASP A 3 -19.33 -34.03 30.66
CA ASP A 3 -18.88 -33.63 29.34
C ASP A 3 -18.58 -32.13 29.29
N ALA A 4 -17.35 -31.82 28.88
CA ALA A 4 -16.82 -30.49 28.71
C ALA A 4 -17.41 -29.85 27.44
N ASN A 5 -18.40 -28.95 27.60
CA ASN A 5 -18.89 -28.14 26.50
C ASN A 5 -18.03 -26.87 26.35
N ALA A 6 -16.82 -27.04 25.79
CA ALA A 6 -15.97 -25.93 25.40
C ALA A 6 -16.49 -25.32 24.09
N THR A 7 -17.28 -24.25 24.21
CA THR A 7 -17.72 -23.44 23.08
C THR A 7 -16.50 -22.81 22.39
N THR A 8 -16.12 -23.36 21.23
CA THR A 8 -15.01 -22.85 20.44
C THR A 8 -15.43 -21.51 19.83
N LYS A 9 -14.88 -20.39 20.34
CA LYS A 9 -15.10 -19.06 19.75
C LYS A 9 -14.70 -19.09 18.27
N PRO A 10 -15.53 -18.61 17.33
CA PRO A 10 -15.18 -18.58 15.92
C PRO A 10 -13.92 -17.72 15.72
N LYS A 11 -12.94 -18.24 14.97
CA LYS A 11 -11.74 -17.49 14.59
C LYS A 11 -12.16 -16.30 13.73
N LYS A 12 -11.84 -15.09 14.19
CA LYS A 12 -12.09 -13.85 13.44
C LYS A 12 -11.17 -13.81 12.21
N SER A 13 -11.73 -13.60 11.03
CA SER A 13 -10.96 -13.33 9.82
C SER A 13 -10.30 -11.96 9.92
N LEU A 14 -9.08 -11.83 9.41
CA LEU A 14 -8.38 -10.55 9.31
C LEU A 14 -8.76 -9.86 8.00
N VAL A 15 -9.16 -8.60 8.08
CA VAL A 15 -9.36 -7.73 6.91
C VAL A 15 -8.02 -7.10 6.56
N LEU A 16 -7.53 -7.39 5.36
CA LEU A 16 -6.26 -6.87 4.85
C LEU A 16 -6.52 -5.92 3.69
N ASN A 17 -6.09 -4.67 3.86
CA ASN A 17 -6.16 -3.65 2.82
C ASN A 17 -4.76 -3.16 2.47
N ALA A 18 -4.49 -2.98 1.18
CA ALA A 18 -3.26 -2.34 0.73
C ALA A 18 -3.38 -0.82 0.90
N PHE A 19 -2.40 -0.20 1.55
CA PHE A 19 -2.40 1.23 1.81
C PHE A 19 -1.44 1.95 0.86
N VAL A 20 -1.99 2.76 -0.04
CA VAL A 20 -1.26 3.40 -1.14
C VAL A 20 -1.63 4.87 -1.25
N GLU A 21 -0.77 5.65 -1.89
CA GLU A 21 -0.99 7.07 -2.19
C GLU A 21 -0.43 7.33 -3.59
N MET A 22 -0.99 8.29 -4.32
CA MET A 22 -0.54 8.68 -5.66
C MET A 22 0.74 9.53 -5.61
N CYS A 23 1.79 9.03 -4.93
CA CYS A 23 3.07 9.71 -4.78
C CYS A 23 4.22 8.71 -4.59
N SER A 24 5.46 9.14 -4.91
CA SER A 24 6.65 8.39 -4.53
C SER A 24 6.99 8.68 -3.05
N GLY A 25 7.01 7.66 -2.19
CA GLY A 25 7.44 7.81 -0.80
C GLY A 25 6.34 8.16 0.20
N HIS A 26 5.19 7.51 0.11
CA HIS A 26 4.03 7.65 1.01
C HIS A 26 4.38 7.54 2.51
N GLN A 27 4.79 6.35 2.98
CA GLN A 27 5.10 6.11 4.41
C GLN A 27 6.60 5.91 4.69
N SER A 28 7.41 5.74 3.64
CA SER A 28 8.84 5.45 3.76
C SER A 28 9.66 6.42 2.91
N PRO A 29 9.96 7.61 3.44
CA PRO A 29 10.74 8.62 2.73
C PRO A 29 12.10 8.07 2.28
N GLY A 30 12.44 8.26 1.00
CA GLY A 30 13.73 7.83 0.45
C GLY A 30 13.78 6.39 -0.07
N LEU A 31 12.78 5.55 0.21
CA LEU A 31 12.72 4.18 -0.32
C LEU A 31 12.62 4.15 -1.85
N TRP A 32 12.12 5.22 -2.46
CA TRP A 32 12.08 5.42 -3.90
C TRP A 32 13.44 5.30 -4.60
N ARG A 33 14.55 5.44 -3.86
CA ARG A 33 15.91 5.26 -4.40
C ARG A 33 16.32 3.80 -4.55
N HIS A 34 15.59 2.89 -3.92
CA HIS A 34 15.91 1.48 -3.99
C HIS A 34 15.72 0.99 -5.45
N PRO A 35 16.64 0.20 -6.01
CA PRO A 35 16.57 -0.22 -7.41
C PRO A 35 15.30 -1.02 -7.73
N GLU A 36 14.71 -1.69 -6.74
CA GLU A 36 13.47 -2.45 -6.89
C GLU A 36 12.21 -1.60 -6.62
N ASP A 37 12.35 -0.35 -6.17
CA ASP A 37 11.19 0.51 -5.93
C ASP A 37 10.59 0.98 -7.27
N GLN A 38 9.28 0.78 -7.40
CA GLN A 38 8.51 1.17 -8.57
C GLN A 38 7.49 2.28 -8.25
N SER A 39 7.58 2.89 -7.06
CA SER A 39 6.63 3.92 -6.60
C SER A 39 6.67 5.19 -7.44
N TRP A 40 7.73 5.40 -8.22
CA TRP A 40 7.83 6.49 -9.21
C TRP A 40 6.83 6.36 -10.37
N ARG A 41 6.30 5.16 -10.64
CA ARG A 41 5.31 4.87 -11.68
C ARG A 41 3.87 5.19 -11.28
N PHE A 42 3.66 5.91 -10.17
CA PHE A 42 2.31 6.22 -9.66
C PHE A 42 1.42 7.00 -10.65
N ASN A 43 2.01 7.64 -11.65
CA ASN A 43 1.33 8.34 -12.74
C ASN A 43 0.92 7.43 -13.91
N GLU A 44 1.34 6.16 -13.92
CA GLU A 44 0.99 5.18 -14.95
C GLU A 44 -0.24 4.36 -14.55
N ILE A 45 -1.24 4.26 -15.43
CA ILE A 45 -2.43 3.43 -15.17
C ILE A 45 -2.07 1.94 -15.11
N SER A 46 -1.10 1.50 -15.92
CA SER A 46 -0.63 0.10 -15.94
C SER A 46 -0.11 -0.35 -14.57
N HIS A 47 0.59 0.52 -13.85
CA HIS A 47 1.08 0.26 -12.49
C HIS A 47 -0.08 -0.09 -11.55
N TRP A 48 -1.16 0.68 -11.56
CA TRP A 48 -2.34 0.43 -10.72
C TRP A 48 -3.09 -0.84 -11.10
N VAL A 49 -3.15 -1.16 -12.41
CA VAL A 49 -3.76 -2.40 -12.90
C VAL A 49 -2.95 -3.63 -12.48
N GLU A 50 -1.63 -3.57 -12.58
CA GLU A 50 -0.73 -4.64 -12.12
C GLU A 50 -0.86 -4.86 -10.61
N LEU A 51 -0.90 -3.77 -9.83
CA LEU A 51 -1.11 -3.83 -8.38
C LEU A 51 -2.46 -4.47 -8.02
N ALA A 52 -3.55 -4.07 -8.70
CA ALA A 52 -4.87 -4.64 -8.44
C ALA A 52 -4.89 -6.16 -8.67
N LYS A 53 -4.34 -6.63 -9.79
CA LYS A 53 -4.24 -8.07 -10.09
C LYS A 53 -3.45 -8.83 -9.04
N LEU A 54 -2.32 -8.27 -8.60
CA LEU A 54 -1.48 -8.87 -7.55
C LEU A 54 -2.23 -9.01 -6.23
N LEU A 55 -2.99 -7.98 -5.85
CA LEU A 55 -3.76 -7.97 -4.60
C LEU A 55 -4.97 -8.90 -4.63
N GLU A 56 -5.63 -9.02 -5.79
CA GLU A 56 -6.69 -10.00 -6.02
C GLU A 56 -6.17 -11.44 -5.88
N GLU A 57 -5.01 -11.77 -6.47
CA GLU A 57 -4.35 -13.08 -6.33
C GLU A 57 -3.99 -13.36 -4.86
N ALA A 58 -3.50 -12.35 -4.14
CA ALA A 58 -3.15 -12.43 -2.73
C ALA A 58 -4.36 -12.41 -1.76
N LYS A 59 -5.60 -12.34 -2.28
CA LYS A 59 -6.86 -12.32 -1.51
C LYS A 59 -6.96 -11.14 -0.52
N PHE A 60 -6.44 -9.99 -0.91
CA PHE A 60 -6.68 -8.75 -0.18
C PHE A 60 -8.16 -8.37 -0.29
N HIS A 61 -8.67 -7.70 0.74
CA HIS A 61 -10.08 -7.28 0.79
C HIS A 61 -10.30 -6.00 -0.02
N GLY A 62 -9.27 -5.17 -0.14
CA GLY A 62 -9.36 -3.94 -0.91
C GLY A 62 -8.07 -3.13 -0.93
N ILE A 63 -8.15 -2.00 -1.62
CA ILE A 63 -7.11 -0.99 -1.74
C ILE A 63 -7.64 0.28 -1.09
N PHE A 64 -6.86 0.85 -0.17
CA PHE A 64 -7.12 2.15 0.40
C PHE A 64 -6.15 3.16 -0.20
N VAL A 65 -6.68 4.09 -0.99
CA VAL A 65 -5.92 5.15 -1.65
C VAL A 65 -6.04 6.43 -0.82
N ALA A 66 -4.93 6.85 -0.21
CA ALA A 66 -4.80 8.13 0.47
C ALA A 66 -4.57 9.27 -0.53
N ASP A 67 -4.96 10.48 -0.14
CA ASP A 67 -4.71 11.71 -0.90
C ASP A 67 -4.56 12.92 0.04
N VAL A 68 -3.78 13.91 -0.41
CA VAL A 68 -3.54 15.17 0.28
C VAL A 68 -3.65 16.34 -0.70
N LEU A 69 -4.51 17.32 -0.38
CA LEU A 69 -4.65 18.53 -1.20
C LEU A 69 -3.55 19.57 -0.94
N GLY A 70 -2.79 19.40 0.15
CA GLY A 70 -1.67 20.26 0.52
C GLY A 70 -0.37 19.77 -0.13
N LYS A 71 0.46 20.70 -0.59
CA LYS A 71 1.84 20.35 -0.99
C LYS A 71 2.59 19.89 0.25
N ILE A 72 2.92 18.59 0.32
CA ILE A 72 4.02 18.14 1.18
C ILE A 72 5.26 18.91 0.68
N PRO A 73 5.91 19.72 1.52
CA PRO A 73 7.02 20.54 1.04
C PRO A 73 8.08 19.62 0.44
N ARG A 74 8.33 19.79 -0.87
CA ARG A 74 9.54 19.26 -1.51
C ARG A 74 10.70 19.93 -0.79
N SER A 75 11.27 19.29 0.22
CA SER A 75 12.57 19.68 0.75
C SER A 75 13.54 19.59 -0.42
N THR A 76 13.90 20.77 -0.91
CA THR A 76 14.71 20.97 -2.10
C THR A 76 16.02 20.18 -1.94
N HIS A 77 16.29 19.32 -2.93
CA HIS A 77 17.54 18.60 -3.24
C HIS A 77 17.74 17.15 -2.73
N THR A 78 17.01 16.63 -1.74
CA THR A 78 17.31 15.26 -1.25
C THR A 78 16.13 14.30 -1.09
N TYR A 79 14.88 14.72 -1.32
CA TYR A 79 13.71 13.85 -1.11
C TYR A 79 12.80 13.69 -2.32
N THR A 80 13.13 14.32 -3.44
CA THR A 80 12.33 14.26 -4.67
C THR A 80 12.84 13.15 -5.57
N CYS A 81 11.97 12.19 -5.91
CA CYS A 81 12.28 11.20 -6.93
C CYS A 81 12.52 11.93 -8.28
N PRO A 82 13.70 11.79 -8.90
CA PRO A 82 14.12 12.59 -10.05
C PRO A 82 13.40 12.21 -11.35
N ASN A 83 12.67 11.09 -11.38
CA ASN A 83 11.97 10.58 -12.57
C ASN A 83 10.49 10.97 -12.62
N ILE A 84 10.03 11.88 -11.75
CA ILE A 84 8.65 12.38 -11.75
C ILE A 84 8.62 13.67 -12.57
N SER A 85 8.37 13.55 -13.86
CA SER A 85 8.07 14.67 -14.77
C SER A 85 6.60 15.06 -14.70
#